data_AF-A0A442LYJ6-F1
#
_entry.id   AF-A0A442LYJ6-F1
#
_cell.length_a   1.000
_cell.length_b   1.000
_cell.length_c   1.000
_cell.angle_alpha   90.00
_cell.angle_beta   90.00
_cell.angle_gamma   90.00
#
_symmetry.space_group_name_H-M   'P 1'
#
loop_
_entity.id
_entity.type
_entity.pdbx_description
1 polymer ?
#
loop_
_entity_poly.entity_id
_entity_poly.type
_entity_poly.pdbx_seq_one_letter_code
_entity_poly.pdbx_strand_id
1 'polypeptide(L)'
;MQTLWQFMRSHPIGGTLPKNDWGNNDFLGITAKIYKPHSLICRQGDDNDGIFIVKSGWAILYQGLLDGERQIIDTPLWGDIVGFRSVDGPHLASLASITELAVYEISSKKLVEAILSEGRLGKKIACSLARLNAILAEHLMNAGRRNAMSRTAHFLLELEERLSIAGLSAHGRYECPLTQYELADILGMTTVHVNRTLRELRNADLVSFKAGHVEVINRKKLVKIAGFDNDYLR
;
A
#
# COMPACT_ATOMS: atom_id res chain seq x y z
N MET A 1 -14.01 -20.66 14.97
CA MET A 1 -14.40 -19.59 14.02
C MET A 1 -14.20 -18.18 14.62
N GLN A 2 -13.02 -17.85 15.17
CA GLN A 2 -12.78 -16.57 15.88
C GLN A 2 -11.69 -15.67 15.26
N THR A 3 -10.85 -16.19 14.35
CA THR A 3 -9.57 -15.58 13.95
C THR A 3 -9.69 -14.38 13.00
N LEU A 4 -10.52 -14.50 11.96
CA LEU A 4 -10.75 -13.42 10.99
C LEU A 4 -11.57 -12.27 11.58
N TRP A 5 -12.57 -12.62 12.39
CA TRP A 5 -13.43 -11.66 13.06
C TRP A 5 -12.66 -10.89 14.13
N GLN A 6 -11.77 -11.54 14.89
CA GLN A 6 -10.90 -10.87 15.85
C GLN A 6 -9.90 -9.98 15.14
N PHE A 7 -9.15 -10.44 14.13
CA PHE A 7 -8.24 -9.58 13.36
C PHE A 7 -8.95 -8.33 12.82
N MET A 8 -10.16 -8.46 12.28
CA MET A 8 -10.88 -7.32 11.77
C MET A 8 -11.71 -6.55 12.82
N ARG A 9 -11.84 -7.03 14.07
CA ARG A 9 -12.58 -6.38 15.17
C ARG A 9 -11.64 -5.70 16.15
N SER A 10 -10.45 -6.24 16.38
CA SER A 10 -9.35 -5.55 17.07
C SER A 10 -8.72 -4.47 16.18
N HIS A 11 -8.98 -4.49 14.87
CA HIS A 11 -8.46 -3.51 13.94
C HIS A 11 -9.56 -3.04 12.98
N PRO A 12 -10.22 -1.90 13.27
CA PRO A 12 -10.98 -1.19 12.27
C PRO A 12 -10.04 -0.87 11.10
N ILE A 13 -10.58 -0.83 9.89
CA ILE A 13 -10.03 0.04 8.86
C ILE A 13 -10.07 1.46 9.48
N GLY A 14 -8.94 1.94 10.02
CA GLY A 14 -8.84 3.24 10.70
C GLY A 14 -8.57 3.27 12.22
N GLY A 15 -8.22 2.17 12.91
CA GLY A 15 -7.94 2.20 14.37
C GLY A 15 -6.46 2.09 14.76
N THR A 16 -5.99 2.94 15.67
CA THR A 16 -4.61 2.96 16.19
C THR A 16 -4.33 1.86 17.24
N LEU A 17 -3.09 1.35 17.23
CA LEU A 17 -2.59 0.23 18.05
C LEU A 17 -1.84 0.65 19.34
N PRO A 18 -1.92 -0.15 20.42
CA PRO A 18 -0.87 -0.30 21.42
C PRO A 18 0.17 -1.36 20.97
N LYS A 19 1.46 -1.09 21.22
CA LYS A 19 2.64 -1.84 20.71
C LYS A 19 2.80 -3.31 21.17
N ASN A 20 1.95 -3.87 22.04
CA ASN A 20 2.31 -5.07 22.82
C ASN A 20 1.61 -6.40 22.49
N ASP A 21 0.68 -6.48 21.52
CA ASP A 21 -0.06 -7.73 21.24
C ASP A 21 0.40 -8.47 19.96
N TRP A 22 1.71 -8.61 19.77
CA TRP A 22 2.29 -9.34 18.64
C TRP A 22 2.46 -10.84 18.97
N GLY A 23 1.37 -11.47 19.40
CA GLY A 23 1.26 -12.92 19.42
C GLY A 23 1.23 -13.48 18.00
N ASN A 24 1.61 -14.75 17.85
CA ASN A 24 1.70 -15.52 16.61
C ASN A 24 0.30 -15.82 16.02
N ASN A 25 -0.53 -14.80 15.81
CA ASN A 25 -1.96 -14.95 15.55
C ASN A 25 -2.25 -15.50 14.15
N ASP A 26 -3.02 -16.59 14.15
CA ASP A 26 -3.61 -17.26 13.01
C ASP A 26 -4.70 -16.40 12.35
N PHE A 27 -4.62 -16.23 11.03
CA PHE A 27 -5.71 -15.71 10.21
C PHE A 27 -6.44 -16.89 9.57
N LEU A 28 -7.72 -17.17 9.88
CA LEU A 28 -8.40 -18.39 9.37
C LEU A 28 -7.68 -19.73 9.70
N GLY A 29 -6.76 -19.77 10.67
CA GLY A 29 -5.87 -20.92 10.89
C GLY A 29 -4.65 -20.95 9.96
N ILE A 30 -4.32 -19.80 9.35
CA ILE A 30 -3.22 -19.59 8.42
C ILE A 30 -2.18 -18.73 9.14
N THR A 31 -0.97 -19.29 9.25
CA THR A 31 0.20 -18.58 9.74
C THR A 31 0.72 -17.63 8.67
N ALA A 32 1.12 -16.43 9.06
CA ALA A 32 1.75 -15.49 8.13
C ALA A 32 3.07 -16.06 7.61
N LYS A 33 3.26 -16.00 6.29
CA LYS A 33 4.50 -16.36 5.62
C LYS A 33 5.40 -15.14 5.54
N ILE A 34 6.66 -15.35 5.89
CA ILE A 34 7.68 -14.29 5.92
C ILE A 34 8.55 -14.42 4.67
N TYR A 35 8.69 -13.31 3.95
CA TYR A 35 9.54 -13.16 2.79
C TYR A 35 10.67 -12.19 3.10
N LYS A 36 11.89 -12.50 2.63
CA LYS A 36 13.05 -11.62 2.76
C LYS A 36 12.85 -10.33 1.96
N PRO A 37 13.55 -9.23 2.27
CA PRO A 37 13.60 -8.06 1.40
C PRO A 37 13.90 -8.43 -0.06
N HIS A 38 13.25 -7.74 -1.00
CA HIS A 38 13.45 -7.91 -2.45
C HIS A 38 13.12 -9.32 -2.98
N SER A 39 12.21 -10.03 -2.32
CA SER A 39 11.68 -11.31 -2.80
C SER A 39 10.50 -11.08 -3.74
N LEU A 40 10.39 -11.88 -4.79
CA LEU A 40 9.18 -11.98 -5.61
C LEU A 40 8.19 -12.92 -4.93
N ILE A 41 7.02 -12.42 -4.56
CA ILE A 41 5.96 -13.18 -3.90
C ILE A 41 5.04 -13.81 -4.93
N CYS A 42 4.66 -13.04 -5.95
CA CYS A 42 3.82 -13.47 -7.05
C CYS A 42 4.26 -12.77 -8.33
N ARG A 43 4.23 -13.46 -9.47
CA ARG A 43 4.59 -12.87 -10.77
C ARG A 43 3.34 -12.56 -11.59
N GLN A 44 3.40 -11.48 -12.34
CA GLN A 44 2.48 -11.22 -13.45
C GLN A 44 2.48 -12.41 -14.41
N GLY A 45 1.29 -12.88 -14.79
CA GLY A 45 1.12 -14.04 -15.65
C GLY A 45 1.08 -15.39 -14.92
N ASP A 46 1.30 -15.43 -13.59
CA ASP A 46 1.13 -16.68 -12.84
C ASP A 46 -0.35 -17.09 -12.79
N ASP A 47 -0.60 -18.39 -12.98
CA ASP A 47 -1.95 -18.99 -12.91
C ASP A 47 -2.34 -19.46 -11.49
N ASN A 48 -1.47 -19.28 -10.49
CA ASN A 48 -1.79 -19.63 -9.10
C ASN A 48 -2.98 -18.80 -8.59
N ASP A 49 -3.74 -19.30 -7.61
CA ASP A 49 -4.96 -18.63 -7.11
C ASP A 49 -4.75 -17.86 -5.79
N GLY A 50 -3.48 -17.55 -5.48
CA GLY A 50 -3.06 -16.94 -4.23
C GLY A 50 -3.48 -15.48 -4.10
N ILE A 51 -4.22 -15.18 -3.05
CA ILE A 51 -4.54 -13.85 -2.56
C ILE A 51 -3.69 -13.60 -1.32
N PHE A 52 -3.11 -12.40 -1.24
CA PHE A 52 -2.21 -12.01 -0.17
C PHE A 52 -2.82 -10.87 0.64
N ILE A 53 -2.78 -11.01 1.96
CA ILE A 53 -3.14 -9.93 2.89
C ILE A 53 -1.89 -9.50 3.62
N VAL A 54 -1.50 -8.24 3.46
CA VAL A 54 -0.28 -7.72 4.06
C VAL A 54 -0.45 -7.60 5.57
N LYS A 55 0.40 -8.32 6.32
CA LYS A 55 0.46 -8.26 7.79
C LYS A 55 1.48 -7.24 8.27
N SER A 56 2.62 -7.12 7.61
CA SER A 56 3.65 -6.11 7.94
C SER A 56 4.69 -6.03 6.83
N GLY A 57 5.41 -4.91 6.79
CA GLY A 57 6.45 -4.63 5.80
C GLY A 57 5.94 -3.82 4.62
N TRP A 58 6.85 -3.53 3.70
CA TRP A 58 6.59 -2.78 2.47
C TRP A 58 6.67 -3.70 1.27
N ALA A 59 5.70 -3.57 0.37
CA ALA A 59 5.70 -4.25 -0.91
C ALA A 59 5.48 -3.24 -2.05
N ILE A 60 5.80 -3.67 -3.27
CA ILE A 60 5.44 -3.00 -4.51
C ILE A 60 4.60 -3.95 -5.36
N LEU A 61 3.53 -3.41 -5.94
CA LEU A 61 2.74 -4.07 -6.96
C LEU A 61 3.08 -3.43 -8.30
N TYR A 62 3.60 -4.19 -9.26
CA TYR A 62 4.10 -3.63 -10.52
C TYR A 62 3.78 -4.48 -11.74
N GLN A 63 3.70 -3.84 -12.89
CA GLN A 63 3.62 -4.49 -14.20
C GLN A 63 4.91 -4.30 -14.98
N GLY A 64 5.33 -5.34 -15.70
CA GLY A 64 6.43 -5.24 -16.65
C GLY A 64 5.97 -4.61 -17.96
N LEU A 65 6.85 -3.82 -18.58
CA LEU A 65 6.71 -3.25 -19.91
C LEU A 65 7.50 -4.10 -20.93
N LEU A 66 7.19 -3.95 -22.22
CA LEU A 66 7.82 -4.75 -23.29
C LEU A 66 9.31 -4.47 -23.48
N ASP A 67 9.77 -3.28 -23.07
CA ASP A 67 11.16 -2.83 -23.10
C ASP A 67 11.99 -3.31 -21.89
N GLY A 68 11.36 -4.06 -20.97
CA GLY A 68 11.99 -4.53 -19.74
C GLY A 68 11.94 -3.51 -18.59
N GLU A 69 11.37 -2.33 -18.81
CA GLU A 69 11.02 -1.42 -17.72
C GLU A 69 9.82 -1.95 -16.92
N ARG A 70 9.48 -1.28 -15.83
CA ARG A 70 8.30 -1.60 -15.03
C ARG A 70 7.58 -0.34 -14.61
N GLN A 71 6.29 -0.48 -14.40
CA GLN A 71 5.46 0.54 -13.76
C GLN A 71 5.01 0.00 -12.41
N ILE A 72 5.40 0.67 -11.32
CA ILE A 72 4.82 0.40 -9.99
C ILE A 72 3.44 1.06 -9.95
N ILE A 73 2.43 0.27 -9.62
CA ILE A 73 1.01 0.65 -9.66
C ILE A 73 0.53 1.04 -8.26
N ASP A 74 1.01 0.33 -7.24
CA ASP A 74 0.71 0.61 -5.84
C ASP A 74 1.83 0.09 -4.92
N THR A 75 1.82 0.56 -3.68
CA THR A 75 2.68 0.13 -2.59
C THR A 75 1.83 -0.48 -1.48
N PRO A 76 1.50 -1.79 -1.54
CA PRO A 76 0.66 -2.43 -0.55
C PRO A 76 1.27 -2.32 0.87
N LEU A 77 0.43 -1.88 1.81
CA LEU A 77 0.74 -1.69 3.23
C LEU A 77 -0.15 -2.57 4.09
N TRP A 78 0.04 -2.49 5.41
CA TRP A 78 -0.73 -3.24 6.39
C TRP A 78 -2.24 -3.24 6.09
N GLY A 79 -2.83 -4.44 6.03
CA GLY A 79 -4.26 -4.65 5.80
C GLY A 79 -4.68 -4.66 4.32
N ASP A 80 -3.79 -4.29 3.39
CA ASP A 80 -4.11 -4.32 1.96
C ASP A 80 -4.21 -5.76 1.45
N ILE A 81 -5.21 -5.97 0.58
CA ILE A 81 -5.49 -7.26 -0.07
C ILE A 81 -5.06 -7.16 -1.53
N VAL A 82 -4.16 -8.04 -1.95
CA VAL A 82 -3.56 -8.06 -3.29
C VAL A 82 -3.55 -9.47 -3.88
N GLY A 83 -3.23 -9.58 -5.17
CA GLY A 83 -3.25 -10.86 -5.89
C GLY A 83 -4.63 -11.25 -6.42
N PHE A 84 -5.54 -10.29 -6.59
CA PHE A 84 -6.74 -10.53 -7.39
C PHE A 84 -6.34 -10.70 -8.86
N ARG A 85 -6.87 -11.76 -9.47
CA ARG A 85 -6.65 -12.09 -10.88
C ARG A 85 -7.67 -11.43 -11.79
N SER A 86 -7.41 -11.46 -13.09
CA SER A 86 -8.51 -11.28 -14.05
C SER A 86 -9.53 -12.41 -13.87
N VAL A 87 -10.78 -12.15 -14.27
CA VAL A 87 -11.85 -13.15 -14.22
C VAL A 87 -11.40 -14.39 -15.01
N ASP A 88 -11.17 -15.49 -14.29
CA ASP A 88 -10.63 -16.77 -14.79
C ASP A 88 -9.28 -16.69 -15.53
N GLY A 89 -8.47 -15.65 -15.28
CA GLY A 89 -7.14 -15.49 -15.90
C GLY A 89 -6.01 -15.35 -14.88
N PRO A 90 -4.79 -15.00 -15.34
CA PRO A 90 -3.61 -14.96 -14.49
C PRO A 90 -3.56 -13.69 -13.63
N HIS A 91 -2.56 -13.62 -12.74
CA HIS A 91 -2.21 -12.40 -12.03
C HIS A 91 -1.85 -11.28 -13.00
N LEU A 92 -2.47 -10.11 -12.81
CA LEU A 92 -2.26 -8.94 -13.67
C LEU A 92 -0.95 -8.19 -13.35
N ALA A 93 -0.40 -8.36 -12.15
CA ALA A 93 0.77 -7.65 -11.68
C ALA A 93 1.65 -8.57 -10.82
N SER A 94 2.92 -8.22 -10.72
CA SER A 94 3.87 -8.86 -9.83
C SER A 94 3.84 -8.19 -8.46
N LEU A 95 3.92 -8.98 -7.40
CA LEU A 95 4.07 -8.52 -6.02
C LEU A 95 5.49 -8.84 -5.55
N ALA A 96 6.25 -7.81 -5.16
CA ALA A 96 7.58 -7.97 -4.58
C ALA A 96 7.71 -7.23 -3.25
N SER A 97 8.51 -7.77 -2.34
CA SER A 97 8.82 -7.12 -1.07
C SER A 97 9.92 -6.07 -1.22
N ILE A 98 9.83 -4.98 -0.47
CA ILE A 98 10.90 -3.98 -0.32
C ILE A 98 11.64 -4.22 0.99
N THR A 99 10.92 -4.50 2.07
CA THR A 99 11.47 -4.90 3.37
C THR A 99 11.20 -6.37 3.63
N GLU A 100 11.57 -6.88 4.81
CA GLU A 100 10.95 -8.13 5.27
C GLU A 100 9.43 -7.95 5.24
N LEU A 101 8.74 -8.91 4.62
CA LEU A 101 7.31 -8.83 4.35
C LEU A 101 6.63 -10.06 4.94
N ALA A 102 5.66 -9.82 5.82
CA ALA A 102 4.78 -10.87 6.33
C ALA A 102 3.42 -10.76 5.64
N VAL A 103 2.96 -11.85 5.04
CA VAL A 103 1.65 -11.93 4.36
C VAL A 103 0.88 -13.17 4.79
N TYR A 104 -0.44 -13.06 4.86
CA TYR A 104 -1.32 -14.23 4.85
C TYR A 104 -1.61 -14.61 3.40
N GLU A 105 -1.29 -15.84 3.03
CA GLU A 105 -1.49 -16.40 1.69
C GLU A 105 -2.72 -17.32 1.69
N ILE A 106 -3.71 -17.03 0.84
CA ILE A 106 -5.03 -17.67 0.86
C ILE A 106 -5.48 -17.91 -0.56
N SER A 107 -5.96 -19.11 -0.87
CA SER A 107 -6.56 -19.34 -2.18
C SER A 107 -7.86 -18.56 -2.34
N SER A 108 -8.12 -18.12 -3.56
CA SER A 108 -9.37 -17.45 -3.95
C SER A 108 -10.60 -18.25 -3.51
N LYS A 109 -10.56 -19.59 -3.66
CA LYS A 109 -11.62 -20.50 -3.21
C LYS A 109 -11.87 -20.41 -1.71
N LYS A 110 -10.81 -20.47 -0.89
CA LYS A 110 -10.93 -20.38 0.58
C LYS A 110 -11.44 -19.01 1.02
N LEU A 111 -11.04 -17.94 0.33
CA LEU A 111 -11.54 -16.60 0.62
C LEU A 111 -13.05 -16.52 0.36
N VAL A 112 -13.52 -17.05 -0.77
CA VAL A 112 -14.95 -17.09 -1.10
C VAL A 112 -15.73 -17.91 -0.08
N GLU A 113 -15.25 -19.10 0.30
CA GLU A 113 -15.87 -19.91 1.35
C GLU A 113 -15.94 -19.17 2.70
N ALA A 114 -14.88 -18.43 3.06
CA ALA A 114 -14.87 -17.60 4.27
C ALA A 114 -15.88 -16.44 4.19
N ILE A 115 -16.07 -15.83 3.02
CA ILE A 115 -17.06 -14.75 2.80
C ILE A 115 -18.48 -15.29 2.95
N LEU A 116 -18.75 -16.45 2.34
CA LEU A 116 -20.09 -17.06 2.34
C LEU A 116 -20.47 -17.58 3.73
N SER A 117 -19.51 -18.04 4.53
CA SER A 117 -19.75 -18.51 5.90
C SER A 117 -19.91 -17.38 6.92
N GLU A 118 -19.35 -16.19 6.67
CA GLU A 118 -19.39 -15.05 7.58
C GLU A 118 -19.69 -13.75 6.81
N GLY A 119 -20.96 -13.40 6.67
CA GLY A 119 -21.37 -12.25 5.82
C GLY A 119 -20.72 -10.90 6.21
N ARG A 120 -20.31 -10.73 7.47
CA ARG A 120 -19.62 -9.51 7.89
C ARG A 120 -18.16 -9.43 7.40
N LEU A 121 -17.53 -10.56 7.06
CA LEU A 121 -16.24 -10.58 6.34
C LEU A 121 -16.42 -9.96 4.96
N GLY A 122 -17.45 -10.37 4.24
CA GLY A 122 -17.75 -9.88 2.89
C GLY A 122 -17.85 -8.36 2.84
N LYS A 123 -18.56 -7.75 3.81
CA LYS A 123 -18.64 -6.29 3.93
C LYS A 123 -17.26 -5.63 4.04
N LYS A 124 -16.36 -6.18 4.87
CA LYS A 124 -15.04 -5.58 5.10
C LYS A 124 -14.12 -5.73 3.88
N ILE A 125 -14.16 -6.88 3.21
CA ILE A 125 -13.44 -7.06 1.94
C ILE A 125 -13.95 -6.08 0.87
N ALA A 126 -15.27 -5.90 0.77
CA ALA A 126 -15.86 -4.93 -0.15
C ALA A 126 -15.39 -3.49 0.15
N CYS A 127 -15.35 -3.09 1.42
CA CYS A 127 -14.78 -1.80 1.83
C CYS A 127 -13.30 -1.67 1.46
N SER A 128 -12.48 -2.69 1.71
CA SER A 128 -11.06 -2.68 1.33
C SER A 128 -10.86 -2.56 -0.19
N LEU A 129 -11.65 -3.27 -0.99
CA LEU A 129 -11.61 -3.18 -2.45
C LEU A 129 -12.06 -1.82 -2.97
N ALA A 130 -13.10 -1.23 -2.36
CA ALA A 130 -13.56 0.11 -2.72
C ALA A 130 -12.48 1.18 -2.45
N ARG A 131 -11.82 1.09 -1.28
CA ARG A 131 -10.68 1.95 -0.93
C ARG A 131 -9.50 1.77 -1.89
N LEU A 132 -9.14 0.53 -2.23
CA LEU A 132 -8.09 0.25 -3.22
C LEU A 132 -8.43 0.88 -4.58
N ASN A 133 -9.66 0.72 -5.05
CA ASN A 133 -10.10 1.32 -6.31
C ASN A 133 -10.02 2.86 -6.28
N ALA A 134 -10.34 3.48 -5.15
CA ALA A 134 -10.23 4.92 -4.98
C ALA A 134 -8.77 5.39 -4.98
N ILE A 135 -7.86 4.67 -4.31
CA ILE A 135 -6.40 4.91 -4.36
C ILE A 135 -5.89 4.82 -5.80
N LEU A 136 -6.26 3.77 -6.54
CA LEU A 136 -5.84 3.60 -7.93
C LEU A 136 -6.37 4.71 -8.85
N ALA A 137 -7.59 5.20 -8.61
CA ALA A 137 -8.11 6.36 -9.33
C ALA A 137 -7.29 7.64 -9.05
N GLU A 138 -6.86 7.84 -7.80
CA GLU A 138 -5.97 8.95 -7.43
C GLU A 138 -4.57 8.81 -8.01
N HIS A 139 -4.03 7.59 -8.10
CA HIS A 139 -2.78 7.31 -8.80
C HIS A 139 -2.88 7.63 -10.30
N LEU A 140 -4.00 7.31 -10.95
CA LEU A 140 -4.24 7.70 -12.34
C LEU A 140 -4.31 9.23 -12.49
N MET A 141 -4.99 9.93 -11.57
CA MET A 141 -5.03 11.39 -11.57
C MET A 141 -3.65 12.02 -11.35
N ASN A 142 -2.86 11.44 -10.44
CA ASN A 142 -1.47 11.79 -10.18
C ASN A 142 -0.64 11.70 -11.45
N ALA A 143 -0.69 10.56 -12.15
CA ALA A 143 0.06 10.32 -13.37
C ALA A 143 -0.39 11.23 -14.53
N GLY A 144 -1.71 11.37 -14.71
CA GLY A 144 -2.30 11.97 -15.91
C GLY A 144 -2.46 13.50 -15.87
N ARG A 145 -2.67 14.11 -14.70
CA ARG A 145 -3.10 15.54 -14.62
C ARG A 145 -2.37 16.39 -13.59
N ARG A 146 -1.92 15.83 -12.47
CA ARG A 146 -1.20 16.62 -11.45
C ARG A 146 0.23 16.92 -11.91
N ASN A 147 0.72 18.13 -11.64
CA ASN A 147 2.13 18.44 -11.85
C ASN A 147 3.03 17.66 -10.87
N ALA A 148 4.35 17.67 -11.10
CA ALA A 148 5.31 16.89 -10.31
C ALA A 148 5.24 17.17 -8.81
N MET A 149 5.15 18.44 -8.41
CA MET A 149 5.11 18.86 -7.01
C MET A 149 3.81 18.39 -6.34
N SER A 150 2.66 18.63 -6.99
CA SER A 150 1.34 18.21 -6.50
C SER A 150 1.22 16.69 -6.37
N ARG A 151 1.64 15.92 -7.38
CA ARG A 151 1.56 14.44 -7.31
C ARG A 151 2.50 13.85 -6.26
N THR A 152 3.71 14.41 -6.10
CA THR A 152 4.66 13.95 -5.07
C THR A 152 4.13 14.26 -3.68
N ALA A 153 3.62 15.47 -3.45
CA ALA A 153 3.00 15.87 -2.19
C ALA A 153 1.78 15.00 -1.86
N HIS A 154 0.93 14.72 -2.84
CA HIS A 154 -0.24 13.85 -2.69
C HIS A 154 0.16 12.44 -2.27
N PHE A 155 1.11 11.82 -2.97
CA PHE A 155 1.56 10.47 -2.65
C PHE A 155 2.16 10.37 -1.24
N LEU A 156 2.95 11.37 -0.81
CA LEU A 156 3.51 11.37 0.55
C LEU A 156 2.43 11.57 1.63
N LEU A 157 1.41 12.40 1.37
CA LEU A 157 0.26 12.56 2.28
C LEU A 157 -0.59 11.28 2.35
N GLU A 158 -0.80 10.61 1.22
CA GLU A 158 -1.49 9.32 1.18
C GLU A 158 -0.76 8.27 2.01
N LEU A 159 0.55 8.12 1.83
CA LEU A 159 1.36 7.19 2.61
C LEU A 159 1.27 7.49 4.11
N GLU A 160 1.35 8.77 4.50
CA GLU A 160 1.22 9.18 5.89
C GLU A 160 -0.12 8.75 6.49
N GLU A 161 -1.23 8.98 5.78
CA GLU A 161 -2.56 8.60 6.23
C GLU A 161 -2.70 7.07 6.33
N ARG A 162 -2.25 6.33 5.31
CA ARG A 162 -2.28 4.86 5.29
C ARG A 162 -1.47 4.27 6.45
N LEU A 163 -0.30 4.84 6.76
CA LEU A 163 0.56 4.42 7.86
C LEU A 163 0.03 4.86 9.22
N SER A 164 -0.60 6.03 9.31
CA SER A 164 -1.26 6.53 10.53
C SER A 164 -2.39 5.58 10.97
N ILE A 165 -3.20 5.11 10.01
CA ILE A 165 -4.22 4.08 10.23
C ILE A 165 -3.61 2.79 10.81
N ALA A 166 -2.40 2.43 10.39
CA ALA A 166 -1.67 1.27 10.90
C ALA A 166 -0.88 1.54 12.21
N GLY A 167 -0.92 2.76 12.75
CA GLY A 167 -0.13 3.16 13.92
C GLY A 167 1.38 3.28 13.66
N LEU A 168 1.78 3.40 12.38
CA LEU A 168 3.17 3.50 11.91
C LEU A 168 3.58 4.93 11.54
N SER A 169 2.66 5.89 11.68
CA SER A 169 2.97 7.32 11.60
C SER A 169 2.63 8.02 12.91
N ALA A 170 3.48 8.98 13.30
CA ALA A 170 3.25 9.82 14.46
C ALA A 170 3.65 11.26 14.12
N HIS A 171 2.77 12.22 14.43
CA HIS A 171 3.02 13.65 14.25
C HIS A 171 3.49 14.04 12.83
N GLY A 172 2.98 13.38 11.78
CA GLY A 172 3.39 13.63 10.39
C GLY A 172 4.78 13.12 10.04
N ARG A 173 5.32 12.19 10.84
CA ARG A 173 6.58 11.49 10.56
C ARG A 173 6.33 10.02 10.35
N TYR A 174 7.01 9.43 9.37
CA TYR A 174 6.96 8.00 9.11
C TYR A 174 8.22 7.52 8.38
N GLU A 175 8.52 6.23 8.52
CA GLU A 175 9.57 5.57 7.77
C GLU A 175 9.05 5.21 6.37
N CYS A 176 9.88 5.43 5.36
CA CYS A 176 9.59 5.13 3.97
C CYS A 176 10.86 4.53 3.31
N PRO A 177 10.90 3.22 3.09
CA PRO A 177 12.06 2.54 2.51
C PRO A 177 12.17 2.74 0.99
N LEU A 178 11.19 3.38 0.36
CA LEU A 178 11.17 3.60 -1.08
C LEU A 178 12.36 4.46 -1.53
N THR A 179 13.07 3.96 -2.52
CA THR A 179 14.16 4.64 -3.22
C THR A 179 13.62 5.69 -4.18
N GLN A 180 14.48 6.59 -4.64
CA GLN A 180 14.10 7.58 -5.65
C GLN A 180 13.76 6.95 -7.01
N TYR A 181 14.28 5.75 -7.29
CA TYR A 181 13.90 4.97 -8.47
C TYR A 181 12.49 4.41 -8.33
N GLU A 182 12.14 3.85 -7.17
CA GLU A 182 10.76 3.39 -6.93
C GLU A 182 9.77 4.55 -6.91
N LEU A 183 10.12 5.70 -6.32
CA LEU A 183 9.30 6.91 -6.41
C LEU A 183 9.15 7.40 -7.86
N ALA A 184 10.19 7.27 -8.69
CA ALA A 184 10.15 7.61 -10.11
C ALA A 184 9.16 6.71 -10.86
N ASP A 185 9.27 5.39 -10.66
CA ASP A 185 8.33 4.41 -11.21
C ASP A 185 6.90 4.75 -10.77
N ILE A 186 6.64 4.88 -9.46
CA ILE A 186 5.29 5.16 -8.91
C ILE A 186 4.69 6.46 -9.47
N LEU A 187 5.47 7.54 -9.51
CA LEU A 187 4.97 8.87 -9.85
C LEU A 187 4.97 9.13 -11.37
N GLY A 188 5.45 8.18 -12.18
CA GLY A 188 5.60 8.34 -13.62
C GLY A 188 6.55 9.49 -13.96
N MET A 189 7.68 9.58 -13.26
CA MET A 189 8.67 10.65 -13.40
C MET A 189 10.07 10.05 -13.56
N THR A 190 11.00 10.81 -14.14
CA THR A 190 12.41 10.40 -14.09
C THR A 190 12.97 10.56 -12.67
N THR A 191 13.95 9.75 -12.31
CA THR A 191 14.66 9.86 -11.01
C THR A 191 15.26 11.25 -10.80
N VAL A 192 15.73 11.92 -11.85
CA VAL A 192 16.23 13.31 -11.79
C VAL A 192 15.10 14.27 -11.42
N HIS A 193 13.92 14.10 -12.02
CA HIS A 193 12.76 14.93 -11.71
C HIS A 193 12.28 14.70 -10.27
N VAL A 194 12.19 13.46 -9.81
CA VAL A 194 11.86 13.14 -8.40
C VAL A 194 12.82 13.86 -7.45
N ASN A 195 14.13 13.76 -7.68
CA ASN A 195 15.13 14.41 -6.84
C ASN A 195 14.99 15.94 -6.81
N ARG A 196 14.72 16.55 -7.97
CA ARG A 196 14.45 17.99 -8.06
C ARG A 196 13.19 18.36 -7.26
N THR A 197 12.10 17.64 -7.46
CA THR A 197 10.83 17.90 -6.78
C THR A 197 10.94 17.74 -5.25
N LEU A 198 11.62 16.69 -4.78
CA LEU A 198 11.87 16.49 -3.34
C LEU A 198 12.73 17.62 -2.76
N ARG A 199 13.68 18.17 -3.53
CA ARG A 199 14.47 19.33 -3.12
C ARG A 199 13.62 20.59 -3.05
N GLU A 200 12.76 20.83 -4.04
CA GLU A 200 11.85 21.98 -4.06
C GLU A 200 10.87 21.95 -2.88
N LEU A 201 10.26 20.79 -2.61
CA LEU A 201 9.39 20.57 -1.45
C LEU A 201 10.11 20.84 -0.11
N ARG A 202 11.37 20.43 0.00
CA ARG A 202 12.20 20.67 1.18
C ARG A 202 12.58 22.13 1.34
N ASN A 203 13.02 22.78 0.25
CA ASN A 203 13.41 24.20 0.26
C ASN A 203 12.22 25.13 0.56
N ALA A 204 10.99 24.66 0.31
CA ALA A 204 9.77 25.38 0.64
C ALA A 204 9.25 25.10 2.07
N ASP A 205 10.00 24.35 2.90
CA ASP A 205 9.63 23.92 4.25
C ASP A 205 8.26 23.21 4.31
N LEU A 206 7.96 22.39 3.28
CA LEU A 206 6.70 21.68 3.18
C LEU A 206 6.81 20.24 3.69
N VAL A 207 7.77 19.50 3.15
CA VAL A 207 8.05 18.11 3.52
C VAL A 207 9.53 17.81 3.33
N SER A 208 10.09 17.02 4.24
CA SER A 208 11.44 16.48 4.12
C SER A 208 11.35 14.98 3.86
N PHE A 209 12.08 14.51 2.85
CA PHE A 209 12.38 13.09 2.67
C PHE A 209 13.89 12.93 2.71
N LYS A 210 14.42 12.33 3.77
CA LYS A 210 15.86 12.09 3.95
C LYS A 210 16.10 10.77 4.68
N ALA A 211 17.07 9.99 4.20
CA ALA A 211 17.53 8.76 4.86
C ALA A 211 16.39 7.80 5.24
N GLY A 212 15.45 7.56 4.31
CA GLY A 212 14.32 6.65 4.54
C GLY A 212 13.25 7.18 5.48
N HIS A 213 13.25 8.48 5.81
CA HIS A 213 12.25 9.09 6.69
C HIS A 213 11.58 10.25 5.98
N VAL A 214 10.27 10.34 6.15
CA VAL A 214 9.45 11.46 5.69
C VAL A 214 8.94 12.23 6.89
N GLU A 215 9.02 13.56 6.80
CA GLU A 215 8.48 14.50 7.77
C GLU A 215 7.66 15.57 7.08
N VAL A 216 6.36 15.62 7.38
CA VAL A 216 5.43 16.65 6.94
C VAL A 216 5.59 17.89 7.84
N ILE A 217 6.34 18.88 7.36
CA ILE A 217 6.68 20.11 8.11
C ILE A 217 5.49 21.08 8.12
N ASN A 218 4.88 21.33 6.97
CA ASN A 218 3.74 22.24 6.83
C ASN A 218 2.56 21.55 6.15
N ARG A 219 1.82 20.75 6.93
CA ARG A 219 0.66 19.98 6.43
C ARG A 219 -0.36 20.85 5.70
N LYS A 220 -0.73 22.01 6.26
CA LYS A 220 -1.75 22.88 5.66
C LYS A 220 -1.37 23.34 4.25
N LYS A 221 -0.12 23.77 4.05
CA LYS A 221 0.36 24.16 2.71
C LYS A 221 0.53 22.95 1.79
N LEU A 222 1.04 21.83 2.31
CA LEU A 222 1.26 20.61 1.54
C LEU A 222 -0.08 20.05 1.00
N VAL A 223 -1.11 19.98 1.83
CA VAL A 223 -2.48 19.59 1.45
C VAL A 223 -3.02 20.50 0.35
N LYS A 224 -2.84 21.82 0.49
CA LYS A 224 -3.29 22.79 -0.52
C LYS A 224 -2.59 22.59 -1.88
N ILE A 225 -1.28 22.34 -1.89
CA ILE A 225 -0.51 22.12 -3.13
C ILE A 225 -0.84 20.77 -3.77
N ALA A 226 -1.04 19.74 -2.95
CA ALA A 226 -1.44 18.42 -3.41
C ALA A 226 -2.89 18.39 -3.94
N GLY A 227 -3.75 19.30 -3.45
CA GLY A 227 -5.20 19.16 -3.59
C GLY A 227 -5.67 17.87 -2.92
N PHE A 228 -5.10 17.54 -1.76
CA PHE A 228 -5.32 16.27 -1.07
C PHE A 228 -6.56 16.33 -0.19
N ASP A 229 -7.41 15.32 -0.32
CA ASP A 229 -8.55 15.04 0.53
C ASP A 229 -8.46 13.57 0.93
N ASN A 230 -8.51 13.24 2.22
CA ASN A 230 -8.37 11.85 2.67
C ASN A 230 -9.70 11.08 2.68
N ASP A 231 -10.81 11.67 2.25
CA ASP A 231 -12.10 10.99 2.26
C ASP A 231 -12.12 9.73 1.38
N TYR A 232 -11.29 9.65 0.33
CA TYR A 232 -11.15 8.44 -0.49
C TYR A 232 -10.44 7.26 0.22
N LEU A 233 -9.82 7.52 1.39
CA LEU A 233 -9.12 6.52 2.21
C LEU A 233 -9.98 5.96 3.35
N ARG A 234 -11.18 6.51 3.58
CA ARG A 234 -12.06 6.21 4.72
C ARG A 234 -13.21 5.26 4.38
#